data_AF-A0A952KIJ1-F1
#
_entry.id   AF-A0A952KIJ1-F1
#
_cell.length_a   1.000
_cell.length_b   1.000
_cell.length_c   1.000
_cell.angle_alpha   90.00
_cell.angle_beta   90.00
_cell.angle_gamma   90.00
#
_symmetry.space_group_name_H-M   'P 1'
#
loop_
_entity.id
_entity.type
_entity.pdbx_description
1 polymer ?
#
loop_
_entity_poly.entity_id
_entity_poly.type
_entity_poly.pdbx_seq_one_letter_code
_entity_poly.pdbx_strand_id
1 'polypeptide(L)'
;DVAAAFAGALGRPVEVKEVPREAWEETFRSLGFSEPAAKSYARMTATSVDGGFEMPDRPVRGSVTLRDYISALVRSERASEA
;
A
#
# COMPACT_ATOMS: atom_id res chain seq x y z
N ASP A 1 2.87 -6.03 -7.34
CA ASP A 1 4.11 -6.18 -6.54
C ASP A 1 3.90 -6.35 -5.05
N VAL A 2 3.17 -5.44 -4.37
CA VAL A 2 2.96 -5.51 -2.91
C VAL A 2 2.31 -6.83 -2.47
N ALA A 3 1.19 -7.22 -3.09
CA ALA A 3 0.52 -8.49 -2.78
C ALA A 3 1.43 -9.72 -3.00
N ALA A 4 2.21 -9.74 -4.07
CA ALA A 4 3.16 -10.83 -4.34
C ALA A 4 4.28 -10.90 -3.30
N ALA A 5 4.80 -9.75 -2.85
CA ALA A 5 5.78 -9.70 -1.77
C ALA A 5 5.20 -10.23 -0.43
N PHE A 6 3.96 -9.86 -0.11
CA PHE A 6 3.25 -10.43 1.05
C PHE A 6 2.98 -11.92 0.90
N ALA A 7 2.56 -12.39 -0.28
CA ALA A 7 2.31 -13.81 -0.54
C ALA A 7 3.57 -14.65 -0.28
N GLY A 8 4.73 -14.17 -0.76
CA GLY A 8 6.01 -14.80 -0.50
C GLY A 8 6.41 -14.79 0.97
N ALA A 9 6.24 -13.66 1.67
CA ALA A 9 6.62 -13.52 3.07
C ALA A 9 5.69 -14.30 4.04
N LEU A 10 4.39 -14.35 3.75
CA LEU A 10 3.40 -15.03 4.58
C LEU A 10 3.32 -16.53 4.32
N GLY A 11 3.75 -16.99 3.13
CA GLY A 11 3.66 -18.40 2.72
C GLY A 11 2.25 -18.84 2.35
N ARG A 12 1.39 -17.90 1.91
CA ARG A 12 0.00 -18.16 1.51
C ARG A 12 -0.41 -17.23 0.37
N PRO A 13 -1.42 -17.60 -0.44
CA PRO A 13 -1.94 -16.72 -1.48
C PRO A 13 -2.42 -15.37 -0.93
N VAL A 14 -2.06 -14.29 -1.61
CA VAL A 14 -2.52 -12.92 -1.34
C VAL A 14 -2.85 -12.28 -2.69
N GLU A 15 -4.09 -11.81 -2.83
CA GLU A 15 -4.61 -11.23 -4.07
C GLU A 15 -4.89 -9.74 -3.90
N VAL A 16 -4.66 -8.97 -4.95
CA VAL A 16 -5.08 -7.56 -5.01
C VAL A 16 -6.57 -7.54 -5.31
N LYS A 17 -7.34 -6.81 -4.50
CA LYS A 17 -8.74 -6.48 -4.77
C LYS A 17 -8.83 -5.00 -5.12
N GLU A 18 -9.15 -4.72 -6.37
CA GLU A 18 -9.34 -3.35 -6.85
C GLU A 18 -10.69 -2.81 -6.42
N VAL A 19 -10.71 -1.56 -5.99
CA VAL A 19 -11.92 -0.83 -5.60
C VAL A 19 -12.24 0.17 -6.72
N PRO A 20 -13.48 0.23 -7.25
CA PRO A 20 -13.88 1.24 -8.21
C PRO A 20 -13.63 2.65 -7.67
N ARG A 21 -13.24 3.58 -8.55
CA ARG A 21 -12.80 4.92 -8.16
C ARG A 21 -13.87 5.70 -7.40
N GLU A 22 -15.11 5.53 -7.81
CA GLU A 22 -16.29 6.16 -7.24
C GLU A 22 -16.54 5.68 -5.80
N ALA A 23 -16.01 4.51 -5.43
CA ALA A 23 -16.17 3.89 -4.13
C ALA A 23 -14.98 4.11 -3.19
N TRP A 24 -13.92 4.83 -3.58
CA TRP A 24 -12.72 4.99 -2.76
C TRP A 24 -12.99 5.69 -1.42
N GLU A 25 -13.69 6.84 -1.42
CA GLU A 25 -13.98 7.57 -0.19
C GLU A 25 -14.88 6.75 0.76
N GLU A 26 -15.90 6.08 0.22
CA GLU A 26 -16.77 5.22 1.00
C GLU A 26 -16.00 4.04 1.60
N THR A 27 -15.11 3.43 0.82
CA THR A 27 -14.26 2.33 1.29
C THR A 27 -13.33 2.80 2.41
N PHE A 28 -12.67 3.96 2.28
CA PHE A 28 -11.84 4.47 3.39
C PHE A 28 -12.68 4.75 4.64
N ARG A 29 -13.88 5.32 4.51
CA ARG A 29 -14.79 5.53 5.65
C ARG A 29 -15.21 4.21 6.30
N SER A 30 -15.51 3.17 5.53
CA SER A 30 -15.87 1.85 6.08
C SER A 30 -14.71 1.16 6.80
N LEU A 31 -13.47 1.52 6.47
CA LEU A 31 -12.25 1.11 7.18
C LEU A 31 -11.96 1.97 8.43
N GLY A 32 -12.84 2.90 8.80
CA GLY A 32 -12.73 3.71 10.02
C GLY A 32 -12.02 5.05 9.86
N PHE A 33 -11.74 5.49 8.63
CA PHE A 33 -11.18 6.82 8.40
C PHE A 33 -12.22 7.90 8.70
N SER A 34 -11.76 9.03 9.27
CA SER A 34 -12.59 10.23 9.34
C SER A 34 -12.91 10.75 7.94
N GLU A 35 -13.99 11.54 7.80
CA GLU A 35 -14.36 12.12 6.51
C GLU A 35 -13.21 12.94 5.85
N PRO A 36 -12.48 13.83 6.58
CA PRO A 36 -11.34 14.52 6.00
C PRO A 36 -10.21 13.58 5.56
N ALA A 37 -9.95 12.51 6.32
CA ALA A 37 -8.91 11.54 5.99
C ALA A 37 -9.28 10.71 4.76
N ALA A 38 -10.52 10.25 4.67
CA ALA A 38 -11.03 9.50 3.52
C ALA A 38 -10.94 10.33 2.22
N LYS A 39 -11.36 11.61 2.26
CA LYS A 39 -11.22 12.54 1.12
C LYS A 39 -9.76 12.73 0.72
N SER A 40 -8.87 12.93 1.69
CA SER A 40 -7.44 13.12 1.44
C SER A 40 -6.82 11.88 0.76
N TYR A 41 -7.09 10.69 1.30
CA TYR A 41 -6.54 9.44 0.79
C TYR A 41 -7.10 9.06 -0.59
N ALA A 42 -8.39 9.30 -0.85
CA ALA A 42 -8.97 9.11 -2.17
C ALA A 42 -8.30 10.00 -3.22
N ARG A 43 -8.06 11.29 -2.90
CA ARG A 43 -7.35 12.23 -3.79
C ARG A 43 -5.88 11.86 -4.00
N MET A 44 -5.18 11.43 -2.96
CA MET A 44 -3.79 10.95 -3.08
C MET A 44 -3.69 9.68 -3.92
N THR A 45 -4.66 8.77 -3.78
CA THR A 45 -4.77 7.56 -4.60
C THR A 45 -5.00 7.93 -6.06
N ALA A 46 -5.91 8.87 -6.33
CA ALA A 46 -6.13 9.41 -7.67
C ALA A 46 -4.84 9.93 -8.30
N THR A 47 -4.12 10.82 -7.63
CA THR A 47 -2.85 11.37 -8.14
C THR A 47 -1.80 10.28 -8.37
N SER A 48 -1.71 9.29 -7.47
CA SER A 48 -0.75 8.19 -7.60
C SER A 48 -1.04 7.28 -8.80
N VAL A 49 -2.33 7.02 -9.07
CA VAL A 49 -2.78 6.13 -10.15
C VAL A 49 -2.78 6.85 -11.50
N ASP A 50 -3.29 8.07 -11.54
CA ASP A 50 -3.42 8.86 -12.77
C ASP A 50 -2.06 9.44 -13.22
N GLY A 51 -1.10 9.52 -12.30
CA GLY A 51 0.20 10.14 -12.55
C GLY A 51 0.10 11.67 -12.64
N GLY A 52 0.92 12.27 -13.48
CA GLY A 52 0.92 13.73 -13.71
C GLY A 52 1.55 14.56 -12.58
N PHE A 53 2.12 13.92 -11.56
CA PHE A 53 2.97 14.56 -10.58
C PHE A 53 4.44 14.54 -11.04
N GLU A 54 5.21 15.52 -10.60
CA GLU A 54 6.63 15.64 -10.93
C GLU A 54 7.39 14.42 -10.40
N MET A 55 8.07 13.72 -11.30
CA MET A 55 8.96 12.62 -10.99
C MET A 55 10.38 13.04 -11.31
N PRO A 56 11.35 12.83 -10.39
CA PRO A 56 12.74 13.16 -10.68
C PRO A 56 13.28 12.25 -11.79
N ASP A 57 13.96 12.82 -12.79
CA ASP A 57 14.61 12.07 -13.88
C ASP A 57 15.66 11.07 -13.37
N ARG A 58 16.31 11.42 -12.25
CA ARG A 58 17.39 10.64 -11.62
C ARG A 58 17.11 10.46 -10.13
N PRO A 59 16.19 9.54 -9.75
CA PRO A 59 15.87 9.31 -8.35
C PRO A 59 17.06 8.69 -7.62
N VAL A 60 17.40 9.23 -6.45
CA VAL A 60 18.32 8.57 -5.51
C VAL A 60 17.54 7.45 -4.82
N ARG A 61 17.97 6.20 -5.02
CA ARG A 61 17.33 5.02 -4.42
C ARG A 61 18.21 4.45 -3.31
N GLY A 62 17.59 4.04 -2.20
CA GLY A 62 18.26 3.29 -1.15
C GLY A 62 18.49 1.83 -1.53
N SER A 63 19.14 1.07 -0.64
CA SER A 63 19.41 -0.36 -0.82
C SER A 63 18.25 -1.28 -0.41
N VAL A 64 17.26 -0.75 0.34
CA VAL A 64 16.13 -1.54 0.84
C VAL A 64 15.12 -1.76 -0.28
N THR A 65 14.90 -3.03 -0.64
CA THR A 65 13.87 -3.39 -1.61
C THR A 65 12.50 -3.56 -0.93
N LEU A 66 11.43 -3.47 -1.73
CA LEU A 66 10.06 -3.75 -1.25
C LEU A 66 9.94 -5.15 -0.62
N ARG A 67 10.60 -6.15 -1.22
CA ARG A 67 10.58 -7.53 -0.75
C ARG A 67 11.33 -7.68 0.58
N ASP A 68 12.48 -7.03 0.73
CA ASP A 68 13.26 -7.08 1.97
C ASP A 68 12.49 -6.42 3.11
N TYR A 69 11.88 -5.26 2.86
CA TYR A 69 11.06 -4.56 3.83
C TYR A 69 9.87 -5.41 4.30
N ILE A 70 9.06 -5.94 3.37
CA ILE A 70 7.89 -6.75 3.72
C ILE A 70 8.30 -8.04 4.45
N SER A 71 9.40 -8.68 4.03
CA SER A 71 9.89 -9.88 4.70
C SER A 71 10.34 -9.59 6.13
N ALA A 72 10.99 -8.45 6.36
CA ALA A 72 11.38 -8.00 7.70
C ALA A 72 10.16 -7.68 8.57
N LEU A 73 9.17 -6.96 8.02
CA LEU A 73 7.93 -6.62 8.70
C LEU A 73 7.19 -7.89 9.18
N VAL A 74 6.95 -8.85 8.29
CA VAL A 74 6.24 -10.10 8.64
C VAL A 74 6.98 -10.90 9.71
N ARG A 75 8.33 -10.92 9.70
CA ARG A 75 9.11 -11.56 10.77
C ARG A 75 8.98 -10.83 12.10
N SER A 76 8.96 -9.50 12.08
CA SER A 76 8.80 -8.66 13.28
C SER A 76 7.46 -8.92 13.96
N GLU A 77 6.35 -8.92 13.20
CA GLU A 77 5.01 -9.14 13.76
C GLU A 77 4.86 -10.54 14.38
N ARG A 78 5.41 -11.58 13.73
CA ARG A 78 5.44 -12.94 14.30
C ARG A 78 6.24 -13.03 15.59
N ALA A 79 7.28 -12.21 15.74
CA ALA A 79 8.08 -12.19 16.96
C ALA A 79 7.39 -11.42 18.09
N SER A 80 6.51 -10.46 17.80
CA SER A 80 5.70 -9.78 18.82
C SER A 80 4.48 -10.57 19.29
N GLU A 81 4.04 -11.56 18.52
CA GLU A 81 2.92 -12.45 18.86
C GLU A 81 3.33 -13.68 19.71
N ALA A 82 4.63 -13.99 19.78
CA ALA A 82 5.21 -15.15 20.48
C ALA A 82 5.71 -14.81 21.89
#